data_AF-A0A7U9RTD1-F1
#
_entry.id   AF-A0A7U9RTD1-F1
#
_cell.length_a   1.000
_cell.length_b   1.000
_cell.length_c   1.000
_cell.angle_alpha   90.00
_cell.angle_beta   90.00
_cell.angle_gamma   90.00
#
_symmetry.space_group_name_H-M   'P 1'
#
loop_
_entity.id
_entity.type
_entity.pdbx_description
1 polymer ?
#
loop_
_entity_poly.entity_id
_entity_poly.type
_entity_poly.pdbx_seq_one_letter_code
_entity_poly.pdbx_strand_id
1 'polypeptide(L)'
;MDMLEWQADVYVNTLNIIHYMHDKYCYERAEMALHDRDVKRYFATGVAGLSIVADSLSAIKYAQVKAIRDEDGIIVDFETTGEFPKYGNDDDRVDLIAQDVVHKFMTAIRRHHTYRDGVPTTSILTITSNVTYGKATGNTPDGRKKGQPFAPGANPMHGRDTHGAVASLSSVSKLPFKDAQDGISNTFTIIPNALGKEAKVFSGDIELDLNN
;
A
#
# COMPACT_ATOMS: atom_id res chain seq x y z
N MET A 1 15.38 -18.33 -6.19
CA MET A 1 15.09 -17.45 -5.05
C MET A 1 13.73 -16.83 -5.31
N ASP A 2 12.83 -16.87 -4.34
CA ASP A 2 11.52 -16.19 -4.45
C ASP A 2 11.75 -14.68 -4.63
N MET A 3 11.02 -14.05 -5.55
CA MET A 3 11.14 -12.62 -5.86
C MET A 3 10.89 -11.74 -4.63
N LEU A 4 9.93 -12.12 -3.77
CA LEU A 4 9.62 -11.36 -2.55
C LEU A 4 10.74 -11.50 -1.51
N GLU A 5 11.34 -12.70 -1.39
CA GLU A 5 12.47 -12.91 -0.48
C GLU A 5 13.70 -12.10 -0.92
N TRP A 6 14.01 -12.10 -2.22
CA TRP A 6 15.07 -11.26 -2.77
C TRP A 6 14.82 -9.77 -2.51
N GLN A 7 13.59 -9.30 -2.78
CA GLN A 7 13.23 -7.91 -2.58
C GLN A 7 13.35 -7.50 -1.11
N ALA A 8 12.91 -8.35 -0.18
CA ALA A 8 13.04 -8.13 1.25
C ALA A 8 14.51 -8.03 1.68
N ASP A 9 15.37 -8.94 1.20
CA ASP A 9 16.80 -8.95 1.51
C ASP A 9 17.48 -7.65 1.05
N VAL A 10 17.29 -7.27 -0.22
CA VAL A 10 17.86 -6.03 -0.76
C VAL A 10 17.35 -4.82 0.01
N TYR A 11 16.05 -4.77 0.33
CA TYR A 11 15.46 -3.62 0.98
C TYR A 11 15.93 -3.45 2.43
N VAL A 12 15.91 -4.52 3.23
CA VAL A 12 16.36 -4.46 4.64
C VAL A 12 17.85 -4.14 4.72
N ASN A 13 18.68 -4.77 3.88
CA ASN A 13 20.12 -4.47 3.86
C ASN A 13 20.41 -3.01 3.47
N THR A 14 19.65 -2.47 2.51
CA THR A 14 19.76 -1.05 2.12
C THR A 14 19.41 -0.13 3.29
N LEU A 15 18.31 -0.41 3.99
CA LEU A 15 17.87 0.40 5.15
C LEU A 15 18.83 0.26 6.34
N ASN A 16 19.41 -0.91 6.58
CA ASN A 16 20.46 -1.09 7.60
C ASN A 16 21.64 -0.15 7.36
N ILE A 17 22.10 -0.06 6.11
CA ILE A 17 23.19 0.85 5.73
C ILE A 17 22.76 2.30 5.92
N ILE A 18 21.56 2.67 5.45
CA ILE A 18 21.02 4.03 5.60
C ILE A 18 20.99 4.44 7.07
N HIS A 19 20.37 3.64 7.93
CA HIS A 19 20.23 3.98 9.35
C HIS A 19 21.57 4.01 10.08
N TYR A 20 22.47 3.07 9.80
CA TYR A 20 23.83 3.08 10.37
C TYR A 20 24.58 4.37 9.99
N MET A 21 24.54 4.75 8.72
CA MET A 21 25.22 5.96 8.25
C MET A 21 24.55 7.24 8.75
N HIS A 22 23.22 7.25 8.89
CA HIS A 22 22.48 8.38 9.45
C HIS A 22 22.83 8.62 10.92
N ASP A 23 22.80 7.56 11.75
CA ASP A 23 23.24 7.63 13.16
C ASP A 23 24.70 8.09 13.27
N LYS A 24 25.57 7.67 12.35
CA LYS A 24 27.00 8.02 12.39
C LYS A 24 27.27 9.47 11.99
N TYR A 25 26.61 9.97 10.95
CA TYR A 25 26.97 11.23 10.30
C TYR A 25 25.94 12.36 10.45
N CYS A 26 24.70 12.04 10.80
CA CYS A 26 23.59 12.98 10.85
C CYS A 26 22.62 12.68 12.02
N TYR A 27 23.16 12.32 13.18
CA TYR A 27 22.34 12.03 14.35
C TYR A 27 21.52 13.27 14.79
N GLU A 28 20.21 13.10 14.87
CA GLU A 28 19.18 14.11 15.17
C GLU A 28 19.18 14.52 16.65
N ARG A 29 20.29 15.10 17.11
CA ARG A 29 20.54 15.39 18.54
C ARG A 29 19.46 16.27 19.16
N ALA A 30 18.91 17.23 18.42
CA ALA A 30 17.93 18.16 18.95
C ALA A 30 16.60 17.43 19.25
N GLU A 31 16.15 16.59 18.33
CA GLU A 31 14.96 15.76 18.48
C GLU A 31 15.18 14.69 19.57
N MET A 32 16.35 14.04 19.57
CA MET A 32 16.68 12.97 20.52
C MET A 32 16.91 13.48 21.94
N ALA A 33 17.29 14.74 22.13
CA ALA A 33 17.42 15.36 23.46
C ALA A 33 16.07 15.50 24.20
N LEU A 34 14.96 15.40 23.46
CA LEU A 34 13.60 15.46 24.01
C LEU A 34 12.99 14.08 24.28
N HIS A 35 13.79 13.01 24.13
CA HIS A 35 13.37 11.64 24.40
C HIS A 35 13.96 11.12 25.71
N ASP A 36 13.32 10.07 26.25
CA ASP A 36 13.92 9.24 27.30
C ASP A 36 15.25 8.65 26.84
N ARG A 37 16.08 8.24 27.81
CA ARG A 37 17.40 7.63 27.55
C ARG A 37 17.33 6.49 26.53
N ASP A 38 16.39 5.57 26.70
CA ASP A 38 16.28 4.35 25.89
C ASP A 38 15.08 4.43 24.96
N VAL A 39 15.31 4.86 23.72
CA VAL A 39 14.26 4.96 22.71
C VAL A 39 14.08 3.65 21.97
N LYS A 40 12.85 3.12 21.99
CA LYS A 40 12.45 1.99 21.14
C LYS A 40 12.44 2.41 19.67
N ARG A 41 13.05 1.60 18.80
CA ARG A 41 13.11 1.85 17.35
C ARG A 41 12.26 0.84 16.60
N TYR A 42 11.49 1.34 15.66
CA TYR A 42 10.79 0.54 14.67
C TYR A 42 11.55 0.65 13.33
N PHE A 43 11.70 -0.47 12.65
CA PHE A 43 12.39 -0.54 11.37
C PHE A 43 11.32 -0.58 10.27
N ALA A 44 10.93 0.61 9.83
CA ALA A 44 9.82 0.81 8.92
C ALA A 44 10.21 0.51 7.47
N THR A 45 9.42 -0.34 6.82
CA THR A 45 9.47 -0.61 5.38
C THR A 45 8.15 -0.22 4.73
N GLY A 46 8.15 0.13 3.44
CA GLY A 46 6.94 0.56 2.73
C GLY A 46 6.62 -0.33 1.54
N VAL A 47 5.33 -0.59 1.31
CA VAL A 47 4.81 -1.30 0.13
C VAL A 47 3.94 -0.36 -0.70
N ALA A 48 4.16 -0.37 -2.02
CA ALA A 48 3.39 0.38 -3.00
C ALA A 48 2.72 -0.56 -4.01
N GLY A 49 1.53 -0.17 -4.50
CA GLY A 49 0.85 -0.90 -5.58
C GLY A 49 0.13 -2.18 -5.12
N LEU A 50 -0.27 -2.28 -3.85
CA LEU A 50 -0.95 -3.46 -3.30
C LEU A 50 -2.19 -3.86 -4.13
N SER A 51 -3.05 -2.90 -4.45
CA SER A 51 -4.27 -3.17 -5.23
C SER A 51 -3.97 -3.67 -6.64
N ILE A 52 -2.88 -3.22 -7.28
CA ILE A 52 -2.44 -3.71 -8.59
C ILE A 52 -2.00 -5.17 -8.48
N VAL A 53 -1.23 -5.51 -7.46
CA VAL A 53 -0.79 -6.91 -7.23
C VAL A 53 -1.99 -7.80 -6.96
N ALA A 54 -2.89 -7.39 -6.06
CA ALA A 54 -4.09 -8.14 -5.72
C ALA A 54 -4.99 -8.36 -6.95
N ASP A 55 -5.28 -7.30 -7.70
CA ASP A 55 -6.12 -7.38 -8.91
C ASP A 55 -5.43 -8.15 -10.04
N SER A 56 -4.10 -8.08 -10.16
CA SER A 56 -3.37 -8.83 -11.18
C SER A 56 -3.40 -10.33 -10.90
N LEU A 57 -3.21 -10.71 -9.64
CA LEU A 57 -3.34 -12.10 -9.21
C LEU A 57 -4.80 -12.58 -9.30
N SER A 58 -5.76 -11.71 -9.03
CA SER A 58 -7.19 -11.98 -9.23
C SER A 58 -7.52 -12.23 -10.71
N ALA A 59 -7.02 -11.39 -11.61
CA ALA A 59 -7.18 -11.56 -13.06
C ALA A 59 -6.58 -12.90 -13.53
N ILE A 60 -5.38 -13.24 -13.08
CA ILE A 60 -4.72 -14.52 -13.42
C ILE A 60 -5.52 -15.72 -12.88
N LYS A 61 -6.14 -15.58 -11.71
CA LYS A 61 -6.83 -16.68 -11.02
C LYS A 61 -8.27 -16.90 -11.51
N TYR A 62 -9.00 -15.83 -11.84
CA TYR A 62 -10.44 -15.87 -12.11
C TYR A 62 -10.81 -15.51 -13.56
N ALA A 63 -9.88 -14.95 -14.32
CA ALA A 63 -10.06 -14.67 -15.75
C ALA A 63 -8.96 -15.36 -16.57
N GLN A 64 -8.99 -15.18 -17.89
CA GLN A 64 -7.95 -15.67 -18.78
C GLN A 64 -6.98 -14.53 -19.11
N VAL A 65 -5.74 -14.64 -18.63
CA VAL A 65 -4.67 -13.67 -18.92
C VAL A 65 -3.67 -14.27 -19.90
N LYS A 66 -3.55 -13.67 -21.09
CA LYS A 66 -2.56 -14.02 -22.10
C LYS A 66 -1.43 -13.00 -22.08
N ALA A 67 -0.20 -13.47 -21.82
CA ALA A 67 1.00 -12.63 -21.89
C ALA A 67 1.38 -12.35 -23.35
N ILE A 68 1.62 -11.09 -23.67
CA ILE A 68 2.13 -10.63 -24.97
C ILE A 68 3.63 -10.38 -24.81
N ARG A 69 4.42 -10.99 -25.70
CA ARG A 69 5.88 -10.95 -25.65
C ARG A 69 6.46 -10.20 -26.84
N ASP A 70 7.58 -9.54 -26.64
CA ASP A 70 8.38 -8.95 -27.72
C ASP A 70 9.26 -10.01 -28.42
N GLU A 71 10.10 -9.55 -29.34
CA GLU A 71 11.02 -10.39 -30.14
C GLU A 71 12.06 -11.14 -29.28
N ASP A 72 12.41 -10.61 -28.11
CA ASP A 72 13.32 -11.24 -27.15
C ASP A 72 12.60 -12.19 -26.18
N GLY A 73 11.27 -12.31 -26.28
CA GLY A 73 10.45 -13.15 -25.43
C GLY A 73 10.09 -12.52 -24.07
N ILE A 74 10.40 -11.25 -23.86
CA ILE A 74 10.06 -10.50 -22.64
C ILE A 74 8.58 -10.13 -22.67
N ILE A 75 7.89 -10.27 -21.54
CA ILE A 75 6.47 -9.90 -21.44
C ILE A 75 6.35 -8.37 -21.40
N VAL A 76 5.64 -7.82 -22.37
CA VAL A 76 5.48 -6.36 -22.54
C VAL A 76 4.03 -5.89 -22.39
N ASP A 77 3.04 -6.77 -22.58
CA ASP A 77 1.62 -6.47 -22.36
C ASP A 77 0.83 -7.74 -21.98
N PHE A 78 -0.44 -7.55 -21.62
CA PHE A 78 -1.37 -8.61 -21.26
C PHE A 78 -2.72 -8.40 -21.95
N GLU A 79 -3.28 -9.48 -22.48
CA GLU A 79 -4.65 -9.54 -22.97
C GLU A 79 -5.49 -10.34 -21.96
N THR A 80 -6.39 -9.66 -21.25
CA THR A 80 -7.26 -10.27 -20.24
C THR A 80 -8.67 -10.43 -20.79
N THR A 81 -9.18 -11.66 -20.81
CA THR A 81 -10.54 -11.99 -21.27
C THR A 81 -11.35 -12.59 -20.12
N GLY A 82 -12.58 -12.09 -19.94
CA GLY A 82 -13.46 -12.46 -18.84
C GLY A 82 -13.41 -11.49 -17.67
N GLU A 83 -14.41 -11.58 -16.79
CA GLU A 83 -14.51 -10.76 -15.59
C GLU A 83 -13.75 -11.39 -14.42
N PHE A 84 -13.18 -10.55 -13.55
CA PHE A 84 -12.52 -10.98 -12.33
C PHE A 84 -12.83 -10.02 -11.17
N PRO A 85 -12.81 -10.49 -9.91
CA PRO A 85 -13.02 -9.64 -8.74
C PRO A 85 -11.92 -8.58 -8.61
N LYS A 86 -12.30 -7.34 -8.30
CA LYS A 86 -11.37 -6.23 -8.08
C LYS A 86 -11.43 -5.80 -6.62
N TYR A 87 -10.27 -5.59 -6.01
CA TYR A 87 -10.11 -5.14 -4.65
C TYR A 87 -10.83 -3.80 -4.42
N GLY A 88 -11.51 -3.65 -3.29
CA GLY A 88 -12.33 -2.47 -2.97
C GLY A 88 -13.84 -2.66 -3.15
N ASN A 89 -14.31 -3.88 -3.31
CA ASN A 89 -15.73 -4.20 -3.54
C ASN A 89 -16.31 -5.20 -2.54
N ASP A 90 -15.64 -5.38 -1.40
CA ASP A 90 -15.99 -6.35 -0.36
C ASP A 90 -16.07 -7.80 -0.87
N ASP A 91 -15.22 -8.17 -1.83
CA ASP A 91 -15.14 -9.52 -2.37
C ASP A 91 -13.93 -10.27 -1.79
N ASP A 92 -14.21 -11.22 -0.90
CA ASP A 92 -13.18 -12.01 -0.20
C ASP A 92 -12.21 -12.71 -1.17
N ARG A 93 -12.62 -13.02 -2.40
CA ARG A 93 -11.76 -13.73 -3.37
C ARG A 93 -10.51 -12.95 -3.74
N VAL A 94 -10.57 -11.62 -3.73
CA VAL A 94 -9.44 -10.71 -4.03
C VAL A 94 -8.95 -10.01 -2.76
N ASP A 95 -9.81 -9.73 -1.79
CA ASP A 95 -9.39 -9.15 -0.51
C ASP A 95 -8.46 -10.10 0.25
N LEU A 96 -8.69 -11.41 0.20
CA LEU A 96 -7.77 -12.41 0.78
C LEU A 96 -6.42 -12.46 0.07
N ILE A 97 -6.38 -12.17 -1.24
CA ILE A 97 -5.11 -12.07 -1.98
C ILE A 97 -4.32 -10.87 -1.48
N ALA A 98 -4.97 -9.71 -1.29
CA ALA A 98 -4.31 -8.53 -0.74
C ALA A 98 -3.74 -8.80 0.66
N GLN A 99 -4.50 -9.48 1.53
CA GLN A 99 -4.02 -9.88 2.87
C GLN A 99 -2.80 -10.81 2.79
N ASP A 100 -2.84 -11.83 1.94
CA ASP A 100 -1.76 -12.80 1.77
C ASP A 100 -0.47 -12.15 1.25
N VAL A 101 -0.57 -11.20 0.32
CA VAL A 101 0.58 -10.43 -0.18
C VAL A 101 1.27 -9.65 0.96
N VAL A 102 0.49 -8.94 1.78
CA VAL A 102 1.02 -8.21 2.95
C VAL A 102 1.67 -9.16 3.94
N HIS A 103 0.99 -10.25 4.27
CA HIS A 103 1.50 -11.26 5.21
C HIS A 103 2.81 -11.88 4.75
N LYS A 104 2.90 -12.28 3.47
CA LYS A 104 4.10 -12.87 2.88
C LYS A 104 5.27 -11.90 2.88
N PHE A 105 5.03 -10.65 2.48
CA PHE A 105 6.10 -9.64 2.45
C PHE A 105 6.62 -9.34 3.87
N MET A 106 5.72 -9.08 4.83
CA MET A 106 6.14 -8.85 6.21
C MET A 106 6.84 -10.06 6.82
N THR A 107 6.41 -11.29 6.49
CA THR A 107 7.09 -12.53 6.91
C THR A 107 8.51 -12.61 6.35
N ALA A 108 8.73 -12.22 5.10
CA ALA A 108 10.07 -12.13 4.52
C ALA A 108 10.92 -11.09 5.25
N ILE A 109 10.39 -9.88 5.50
CA ILE A 109 11.10 -8.81 6.23
C ILE A 109 11.52 -9.27 7.63
N ARG A 110 10.64 -9.94 8.39
CA ARG A 110 10.91 -10.42 9.78
C ARG A 110 12.08 -11.40 9.90
N ARG A 111 12.51 -12.04 8.81
CA ARG A 111 13.64 -12.99 8.81
C ARG A 111 15.01 -12.31 8.80
N HIS A 112 15.06 -11.01 8.55
CA HIS A 112 16.30 -10.27 8.40
C HIS A 112 16.70 -9.58 9.71
N HIS A 113 18.01 -9.46 9.92
CA HIS A 113 18.55 -8.60 10.97
C HIS A 113 18.28 -7.13 10.63
N THR A 114 17.90 -6.35 11.63
CA THR A 114 17.68 -4.91 11.54
C THR A 114 18.68 -4.17 12.43
N TYR A 115 19.22 -3.07 11.91
CA TYR A 115 20.19 -2.25 12.62
C TYR A 115 19.62 -1.78 13.98
N ARG A 116 20.43 -1.93 15.03
CA ARG A 116 20.06 -1.69 16.44
C ARG A 116 18.84 -2.48 16.92
N ASP A 117 18.63 -3.66 16.35
CA ASP A 117 17.53 -4.57 16.68
C ASP A 117 16.16 -3.90 16.58
N GLY A 118 16.02 -2.97 15.62
CA GLY A 118 14.77 -2.24 15.38
C GLY A 118 13.63 -3.20 15.06
N VAL A 119 12.47 -3.01 15.68
CA VAL A 119 11.31 -3.91 15.48
C VAL A 119 10.82 -3.79 14.04
N PRO A 120 10.89 -4.85 13.21
CA PRO A 120 10.52 -4.75 11.81
C PRO A 120 9.02 -4.45 11.66
N THR A 121 8.70 -3.43 10.88
CA THR A 121 7.33 -3.04 10.55
C THR A 121 7.20 -2.77 9.04
N THR A 122 5.98 -2.85 8.54
CA THR A 122 5.64 -2.47 7.16
C THR A 122 4.49 -1.47 7.17
N SER A 123 4.46 -0.55 6.22
CA SER A 123 3.31 0.29 5.90
C SER A 123 2.84 0.05 4.48
N ILE A 124 1.54 0.26 4.27
CA ILE A 124 0.93 0.32 2.94
C ILE A 124 0.66 1.79 2.66
N LEU A 125 1.73 2.48 2.25
CA LEU A 125 1.81 3.94 2.15
C LEU A 125 2.73 4.32 0.97
N THR A 126 2.32 5.29 0.16
CA THR A 126 3.06 5.66 -1.05
C THR A 126 3.48 7.12 -1.14
N ILE A 127 2.80 8.05 -0.45
CA ILE A 127 2.93 9.49 -0.69
C ILE A 127 2.80 9.77 -2.20
N THR A 128 3.80 10.39 -2.84
CA THR A 128 3.85 10.66 -4.30
C THR A 128 4.55 9.57 -5.10
N SER A 129 5.10 8.55 -4.43
CA SER A 129 5.80 7.43 -5.09
C SER A 129 4.86 6.60 -5.97
N ASN A 130 3.55 6.67 -5.76
CA ASN A 130 2.57 6.02 -6.63
C ASN A 130 2.66 6.49 -8.10
N VAL A 131 3.00 7.76 -8.31
CA VAL A 131 3.22 8.33 -9.65
C VAL A 131 4.58 7.90 -10.20
N THR A 132 5.64 7.96 -9.39
CA THR A 132 7.00 7.60 -9.79
C THR A 132 7.10 6.12 -10.15
N TYR A 133 6.59 5.23 -9.30
CA TYR A 133 6.54 3.80 -9.60
C TYR A 133 5.61 3.49 -10.76
N GLY A 134 4.46 4.16 -10.87
CA GLY A 134 3.56 4.02 -12.02
C GLY A 134 4.27 4.30 -13.35
N LYS A 135 5.04 5.39 -13.42
CA LYS A 135 5.89 5.77 -14.57
C LYS A 135 6.94 4.71 -14.91
N ALA A 136 7.55 4.11 -13.89
CA ALA A 136 8.59 3.10 -14.03
C ALA A 136 8.07 1.67 -14.28
N THR A 137 6.75 1.44 -14.20
CA THR A 137 6.16 0.09 -14.30
C THR A 137 5.45 -0.10 -15.64
N GLY A 138 5.70 -1.26 -16.28
CA GLY A 138 5.06 -1.71 -17.52
C GLY A 138 3.56 -1.96 -17.41
N ASN A 139 2.95 -2.57 -18.42
CA ASN A 139 1.57 -3.04 -18.34
C ASN A 139 1.44 -4.16 -17.29
N THR A 140 0.33 -4.24 -16.58
CA THR A 140 0.09 -5.28 -15.55
C THR A 140 -1.16 -6.13 -15.86
N PRO A 141 -1.24 -7.39 -15.38
CA PRO A 141 -2.33 -8.32 -15.69
C PRO A 141 -3.74 -7.83 -15.34
N ASP A 142 -3.85 -6.94 -14.36
CA ASP A 142 -5.08 -6.26 -13.95
C ASP A 142 -5.63 -5.26 -15.01
N GLY A 143 -4.91 -5.08 -16.13
CA GLY A 143 -5.26 -4.17 -17.20
C GLY A 143 -4.75 -2.74 -17.01
N ARG A 144 -4.02 -2.44 -15.93
CA ARG A 144 -3.37 -1.12 -15.78
C ARG A 144 -2.27 -0.98 -16.84
N LYS A 145 -2.26 0.16 -17.53
CA LYS A 145 -1.31 0.43 -18.62
C LYS A 145 0.00 1.02 -18.13
N LYS A 146 1.07 0.78 -18.89
CA LYS A 146 2.42 1.31 -18.64
C LYS A 146 2.34 2.82 -18.39
N GLY A 147 3.02 3.25 -17.33
CA GLY A 147 3.10 4.67 -16.98
C GLY A 147 1.93 5.22 -16.18
N GLN A 148 0.80 4.51 -16.08
CA GLN A 148 -0.33 4.96 -15.26
C GLN A 148 0.03 4.91 -13.77
N PRO A 149 -0.33 5.94 -12.98
CA PRO A 149 -0.09 5.95 -11.55
C PRO A 149 -0.67 4.74 -10.83
N PHE A 150 -0.04 4.35 -9.72
CA PHE A 150 -0.64 3.42 -8.78
C PHE A 150 -1.71 4.11 -7.94
N ALA A 151 -2.58 3.32 -7.31
CA ALA A 151 -3.43 3.80 -6.23
C ALA A 151 -2.57 4.35 -5.08
N PRO A 152 -3.03 5.42 -4.38
CA PRO A 152 -2.33 5.91 -3.20
C PRO A 152 -2.49 4.92 -2.03
N GLY A 153 -1.41 4.63 -1.32
CA GLY A 153 -1.45 3.75 -0.14
C GLY A 153 -2.11 2.39 -0.41
N ALA A 154 -3.11 2.06 0.41
CA ALA A 154 -3.88 0.82 0.37
C ALA A 154 -5.20 0.95 -0.41
N ASN A 155 -5.39 2.03 -1.17
CA ASN A 155 -6.60 2.26 -1.92
C ASN A 155 -6.83 1.20 -3.02
N PRO A 156 -8.10 0.93 -3.35
CA PRO A 156 -8.47 0.36 -4.64
C PRO A 156 -7.89 1.16 -5.81
N MET A 157 -7.60 0.48 -6.93
CA MET A 157 -7.20 1.17 -8.15
C MET A 157 -8.31 2.08 -8.65
N HIS A 158 -7.93 3.23 -9.23
CA HIS A 158 -8.88 4.28 -9.62
C HIS A 158 -10.05 3.75 -10.44
N GLY A 159 -11.27 3.97 -9.93
CA GLY A 159 -12.52 3.58 -10.59
C GLY A 159 -12.84 2.08 -10.53
N ARG A 160 -12.12 1.30 -9.71
CA ARG A 160 -12.39 -0.14 -9.55
C ARG A 160 -13.28 -0.47 -8.36
N ASP A 161 -13.39 0.41 -7.38
CA ASP A 161 -14.35 0.33 -6.28
C ASP A 161 -15.71 0.89 -6.70
N THR A 162 -16.62 0.01 -7.10
CA THR A 162 -17.92 0.34 -7.70
C THR A 162 -19.12 0.04 -6.80
N HIS A 163 -18.90 -0.62 -5.66
CA HIS A 163 -19.96 -1.04 -4.72
C HIS A 163 -20.21 -0.05 -3.57
N GLY A 164 -19.73 1.19 -3.74
CA GLY A 164 -19.95 2.29 -2.81
C GLY A 164 -19.01 2.31 -1.60
N ALA A 165 -19.21 3.32 -0.75
CA ALA A 165 -18.32 3.65 0.37
C ALA A 165 -18.11 2.49 1.34
N VAL A 166 -19.19 1.82 1.74
CA VAL A 166 -19.14 0.73 2.73
C VAL A 166 -18.32 -0.44 2.22
N ALA A 167 -18.50 -0.84 0.96
CA ALA A 167 -17.76 -1.95 0.37
C ALA A 167 -16.26 -1.63 0.23
N SER A 168 -15.94 -0.43 -0.26
CA SER A 168 -14.55 0.05 -0.41
C SER A 168 -13.82 0.09 0.94
N LEU A 169 -14.46 0.69 1.97
CA LEU A 169 -13.92 0.72 3.33
C LEU A 169 -13.81 -0.67 3.95
N SER A 170 -14.77 -1.56 3.69
CA SER A 170 -14.75 -2.94 4.21
C SER A 170 -13.56 -3.71 3.66
N SER A 171 -13.32 -3.69 2.34
CA SER A 171 -12.12 -4.32 1.75
C SER A 171 -10.82 -3.82 2.36
N VAL A 172 -10.67 -2.50 2.55
CA VAL A 172 -9.45 -1.93 3.15
C VAL A 172 -9.29 -2.34 4.61
N SER A 173 -10.38 -2.37 5.38
CA SER A 173 -10.35 -2.74 6.80
C SER A 173 -9.98 -4.21 7.05
N LYS A 174 -10.10 -5.08 6.04
CA LYS A 174 -9.65 -6.47 6.11
C LYS A 174 -8.12 -6.63 6.10
N LEU A 175 -7.37 -5.58 5.72
CA LEU A 175 -5.91 -5.66 5.69
C LEU A 175 -5.33 -5.84 7.11
N PRO A 176 -4.36 -6.77 7.30
CA PRO A 176 -3.91 -7.15 8.63
C PRO A 176 -2.98 -6.10 9.23
N PHE A 177 -3.50 -5.23 10.12
CA PHE A 177 -2.66 -4.23 10.80
C PHE A 177 -1.49 -4.84 11.58
N LYS A 178 -1.61 -6.09 12.07
CA LYS A 178 -0.50 -6.82 12.71
C LYS A 178 0.72 -7.02 11.80
N ASP A 179 0.50 -7.06 10.49
CA ASP A 179 1.56 -7.17 9.48
C ASP A 179 1.87 -5.84 8.80
N ALA A 180 1.17 -4.76 9.17
CA ALA A 180 1.33 -3.43 8.63
C ALA A 180 1.35 -2.35 9.74
N GLN A 181 2.10 -2.60 10.82
CA GLN A 181 2.07 -1.78 12.04
C GLN A 181 2.67 -0.37 11.86
N ASP A 182 3.34 -0.10 10.74
CA ASP A 182 3.79 1.25 10.38
C ASP A 182 2.67 2.09 9.73
N GLY A 183 1.54 1.45 9.38
CA GLY A 183 0.32 2.13 8.98
C GLY A 183 -0.29 1.61 7.67
N ILE A 184 -1.60 1.76 7.55
CA ILE A 184 -2.37 1.44 6.34
C ILE A 184 -3.07 2.73 5.92
N SER A 185 -2.65 3.30 4.79
CA SER A 185 -3.18 4.57 4.31
C SER A 185 -4.37 4.34 3.39
N ASN A 186 -5.48 5.02 3.64
CA ASN A 186 -6.64 5.01 2.76
C ASN A 186 -7.16 6.43 2.54
N THR A 187 -7.09 6.90 1.31
CA THR A 187 -7.64 8.19 0.90
C THR A 187 -9.07 7.99 0.42
N PHE A 188 -10.05 8.38 1.22
CA PHE A 188 -11.46 8.24 0.89
C PHE A 188 -12.07 9.59 0.47
N THR A 189 -12.64 9.65 -0.72
CA THR A 189 -13.34 10.84 -1.24
C THR A 189 -14.79 10.50 -1.48
N ILE A 190 -15.69 11.35 -0.97
CA ILE A 190 -17.14 11.17 -1.12
C ILE A 190 -17.81 12.49 -1.48
N ILE A 191 -18.81 12.43 -2.35
CA ILE A 191 -19.62 13.61 -2.68
C ILE A 191 -20.53 13.97 -1.49
N PRO A 192 -20.75 15.27 -1.18
CA PRO A 192 -21.53 15.67 0.00
C PRO A 192 -22.92 15.02 0.09
N ASN A 193 -23.64 14.94 -1.03
CA ASN A 193 -24.99 14.37 -1.07
C ASN A 193 -25.03 12.86 -0.80
N ALA A 194 -23.90 12.16 -0.91
CA ALA A 194 -23.80 10.75 -0.55
C ALA A 194 -23.59 10.55 0.97
N LEU A 195 -23.13 11.57 1.70
CA LEU A 195 -22.98 11.54 3.16
C LEU A 195 -24.31 11.80 3.88
N GLY A 196 -25.13 12.71 3.35
CA GLY A 196 -26.38 13.09 4.00
C GLY A 196 -27.18 14.10 3.19
N LYS A 197 -28.48 14.17 3.51
CA LYS A 197 -29.42 15.11 2.87
C LYS A 197 -29.37 16.50 3.49
N GLU A 198 -28.86 16.62 4.72
CA GLU A 198 -28.76 17.89 5.43
C GLU A 198 -27.44 18.57 5.09
N ALA A 199 -27.50 19.58 4.22
CA ALA A 199 -26.36 20.39 3.80
C ALA A 199 -25.98 21.45 4.85
N LYS A 200 -25.97 21.12 6.14
CA LYS A 200 -25.31 21.98 7.13
C LYS A 200 -23.81 21.71 7.08
N VAL A 201 -23.16 22.27 6.07
CA VAL A 201 -21.70 22.38 6.04
C VAL A 201 -21.34 23.44 7.09
N PHE A 202 -20.98 22.99 8.29
CA PHE A 202 -20.35 23.86 9.27
C PHE A 202 -18.90 24.09 8.82
N SER A 203 -18.67 25.17 8.08
CA SER A 203 -17.33 25.68 7.79
C SER A 203 -17.11 26.97 8.56
N GLY A 204 -16.38 26.89 9.68
CA GLY A 204 -16.09 28.02 10.58
C GLY A 204 -15.70 27.50 11.97
N ASP A 205 -15.15 28.37 12.81
CA ASP A 205 -14.98 28.06 14.23
C ASP A 205 -16.35 27.75 14.85
N ILE A 206 -16.42 26.71 15.66
CA ILE A 206 -17.64 26.37 16.40
C ILE A 206 -17.88 27.51 17.39
N GLU A 207 -18.78 28.44 17.08
CA GLU A 207 -19.31 29.37 18.07
C GLU A 207 -20.12 28.53 19.07
N LEU A 208 -19.45 28.14 20.16
CA LEU A 208 -20.09 27.64 21.37
C LEU A 208 -20.83 28.82 22.00
N ASP A 209 -22.15 28.87 21.82
CA ASP A 209 -22.99 29.77 22.59
C ASP A 209 -23.04 29.26 24.04
N LEU A 210 -22.22 29.87 24.89
CA LEU A 210 -22.06 29.53 26.31
C LEU A 210 -23.20 30.06 27.20
N ASN A 211 -24.31 30.54 26.63
CA ASN A 211 -25.40 31.21 27.35
C ASN A 211 -26.67 30.37 27.57
N ASN A 212 -26.59 29.03 27.57
CA ASN A 212 -27.66 28.17 28.08
C ASN A 212 -27.20 27.30 29.25
#